data_AF-A0AAW0VNC3-F1
#
_entry.id   AF-A0AAW0VNC3-F1
#
_cell.length_a   1.000
_cell.length_b   1.000
_cell.length_c   1.000
_cell.angle_alpha   90.00
_cell.angle_beta   90.00
_cell.angle_gamma   90.00
#
_symmetry.space_group_name_H-M   'P 1'
#
loop_
_entity.id
_entity.type
_entity.pdbx_description
1 polymer ?
#
loop_
_entity_poly.entity_id
_entity_poly.type
_entity_poly.pdbx_seq_one_letter_code
_entity_poly.pdbx_strand_id
1 'polypeptide(L)'
;DACEYHPGAPIFHDAYKGWSCCNKKSTDFTTFLNTKGCTKGRHNPEKPVEPQKQKIDPSTRDEVITVESPKPALALPRPDFNSPLRRLPITVSQSLKQV
;
A
#
# COMPACT_ATOMS: atom_id res chain seq x y z
N ASP A 1 -22.05 27.33 -7.83
CA ASP A 1 -20.77 26.67 -7.53
C ASP A 1 -20.67 25.26 -8.07
N ALA A 2 -19.49 24.89 -8.53
CA ALA A 2 -19.13 23.51 -8.86
C ALA A 2 -18.34 22.91 -7.69
N CYS A 3 -18.67 21.69 -7.28
CA CYS A 3 -17.99 20.97 -6.22
C CYS A 3 -16.57 20.59 -6.66
N GLU A 4 -15.56 20.88 -5.84
CA GLU A 4 -14.20 20.34 -6.00
C GLU A 4 -14.02 19.12 -5.11
N TYR A 5 -13.83 17.95 -5.70
CA TYR A 5 -13.68 16.68 -4.98
C TYR A 5 -12.54 15.82 -5.53
N HIS A 6 -12.14 14.82 -4.74
CA HIS A 6 -11.22 13.77 -5.16
C HIS A 6 -12.04 12.52 -5.51
N PRO A 7 -12.06 12.05 -6.77
CA PRO A 7 -12.77 10.82 -7.15
C PRO A 7 -12.05 9.54 -6.70
N GLY A 8 -10.78 9.65 -6.29
CA GLY A 8 -9.97 8.51 -5.86
C GLY A 8 -10.10 8.22 -4.36
N ALA A 9 -9.66 7.03 -3.97
CA ALA A 9 -9.51 6.64 -2.57
C ALA A 9 -8.27 7.30 -1.92
N PRO A 10 -8.28 7.53 -0.60
CA PRO A 10 -7.11 7.99 0.16
C PRO A 10 -6.02 6.91 0.16
N ILE A 11 -4.76 7.33 0.00
CA ILE A 11 -3.56 6.46 -0.02
C ILE A 11 -2.57 6.91 1.07
N PHE A 12 -1.99 5.93 1.77
CA PHE A 12 -1.01 6.16 2.85
C PHE A 12 0.22 5.26 2.60
N HIS A 13 1.38 5.86 2.34
CA HIS A 13 2.64 5.13 2.11
C HIS A 13 3.85 5.98 2.52
N ASP A 14 4.84 5.40 3.20
CA ASP A 14 6.07 6.07 3.63
C ASP A 14 5.84 7.43 4.31
N ALA A 15 4.91 7.48 5.27
CA ALA A 15 4.44 8.68 5.96
C ALA A 15 3.72 9.75 5.08
N TYR A 16 3.70 9.56 3.76
CA TYR A 16 2.92 10.38 2.84
C TYR A 16 1.45 9.95 2.81
N LYS A 17 0.59 10.95 2.72
CA LYS A 17 -0.87 10.87 2.70
C LYS A 17 -1.33 11.57 1.43
N GLY A 18 -2.16 10.93 0.62
CA GLY A 18 -2.59 11.51 -0.65
C GLY A 18 -3.88 10.87 -1.16
N TRP A 19 -4.24 11.20 -2.38
CA TRP A 19 -5.42 10.66 -3.06
C TRP A 19 -5.00 9.96 -4.34
N SER A 20 -5.49 8.75 -4.60
CA SER A 20 -5.14 7.98 -5.80
C SER A 20 -5.49 8.68 -7.14
N CYS A 21 -6.36 9.68 -7.11
CA CYS A 21 -6.74 10.46 -8.29
C CYS A 21 -5.75 11.58 -8.66
N CYS A 22 -4.78 11.91 -7.81
CA CYS A 22 -3.82 12.99 -8.11
C CYS A 22 -2.50 12.83 -7.34
N ASN A 23 -1.42 13.42 -7.85
CA ASN A 23 -0.09 13.31 -7.25
C ASN A 23 0.16 14.24 -6.04
N LYS A 24 -0.88 14.90 -5.51
CA LYS A 24 -0.78 15.75 -4.31
C LYS A 24 -0.62 14.86 -3.08
N LYS A 25 0.51 14.99 -2.40
CA LYS A 25 0.88 14.23 -1.21
C LYS A 25 1.26 15.19 -0.08
N SER A 26 0.94 14.83 1.15
CA SER A 26 1.34 15.56 2.36
C SER A 26 1.82 14.59 3.43
N THR A 27 2.76 15.02 4.27
CA THR A 27 3.20 14.26 5.44
C THR A 27 2.32 14.53 6.66
N ASP A 28 1.60 15.65 6.68
CA ASP A 28 0.73 16.06 7.79
C ASP A 28 -0.76 15.72 7.52
N PHE A 29 -1.46 15.27 8.56
CA PHE A 29 -2.86 14.80 8.43
C PHE A 29 -3.83 15.97 8.22
N THR A 30 -3.60 17.10 8.89
CA THR A 30 -4.43 18.31 8.74
C THR A 30 -4.32 18.84 7.32
N THR A 31 -3.11 18.87 6.78
CA THR A 31 -2.86 19.29 5.41
C THR A 31 -3.51 18.35 4.40
N PHE A 32 -3.49 17.05 4.64
CA PHE A 32 -4.19 16.06 3.81
C PHE A 32 -5.71 16.29 3.77
N LEU A 33 -6.36 16.49 4.92
CA LEU A 33 -7.80 16.77 4.99
C LEU A 33 -8.18 18.10 4.31
N ASN A 34 -7.31 19.10 4.39
CA ASN A 34 -7.52 20.42 3.77
C ASN A 34 -7.17 20.45 2.28
N THR A 35 -6.65 19.36 1.71
CA THR A 35 -6.25 19.32 0.30
C THR A 35 -7.49 19.50 -0.59
N LYS A 36 -7.46 20.51 -1.46
CA LYS A 36 -8.55 20.78 -2.40
C LYS A 36 -8.66 19.69 -3.45
N GLY A 37 -9.91 19.32 -3.74
CA GLY A 37 -10.29 18.37 -4.77
C GLY A 37 -9.60 18.64 -6.11
N CYS A 38 -9.24 17.57 -6.83
CA CYS A 38 -8.59 17.68 -8.14
C CYS A 38 -9.59 17.72 -9.30
N THR A 39 -10.88 17.48 -9.05
CA THR A 39 -11.92 17.38 -10.07
C THR A 39 -13.10 18.27 -9.73
N LYS A 40 -13.71 18.91 -10.73
CA LYS A 40 -14.89 19.76 -10.61
C LYS A 40 -16.13 19.02 -11.11
N GLY A 41 -17.24 19.07 -10.37
CA GLY A 41 -18.50 18.44 -10.78
C GLY A 41 -19.71 18.93 -9.98
N ARG A 42 -20.83 18.24 -10.12
CA ARG A 42 -22.04 18.54 -9.34
C ARG A 42 -21.86 18.02 -7.91
N HIS A 43 -22.34 18.78 -6.92
CA HIS A 43 -22.41 18.30 -5.55
C HIS A 43 -23.33 17.06 -5.48
N ASN A 44 -22.85 15.99 -4.85
CA ASN A 44 -23.67 14.82 -4.57
C ASN A 44 -24.35 15.00 -3.19
N PRO A 45 -25.69 15.03 -3.10
CA PRO A 45 -26.39 15.11 -1.82
C PRO A 45 -26.40 13.78 -1.05
N GLU A 46 -26.12 12.66 -1.73
CA GLU A 46 -26.10 11.34 -1.11
C GLU A 46 -24.72 11.03 -0.53
N LYS A 47 -24.69 10.52 0.71
CA LYS A 47 -23.44 10.07 1.33
C LYS A 47 -22.97 8.79 0.64
N PRO A 48 -21.68 8.69 0.24
CA PRO A 48 -21.12 7.43 -0.24
C PRO A 48 -21.33 6.31 0.78
N VAL A 49 -21.60 5.10 0.29
CA VAL A 49 -21.74 3.92 1.14
C VAL A 49 -20.46 3.74 1.94
N GLU A 50 -20.59 3.68 3.27
CA GLU A 50 -19.43 3.51 4.15
C GLU A 50 -18.75 2.17 3.82
N PRO A 51 -17.42 2.14 3.58
CA PRO A 51 -16.73 0.89 3.33
C PRO A 51 -16.95 -0.04 4.54
N GLN A 52 -17.40 -1.27 4.27
CA GLN A 52 -17.64 -2.24 5.32
C GLN A 52 -16.34 -2.47 6.07
N LYS A 53 -16.30 -2.12 7.37
CA LYS A 53 -15.19 -2.53 8.24
C LYS A 53 -15.08 -4.04 8.12
N GLN A 54 -13.90 -4.51 7.72
CA GLN A 54 -13.58 -5.92 7.78
C GLN A 54 -13.87 -6.38 9.20
N LYS A 55 -14.78 -7.35 9.36
CA LYS A 55 -15.06 -7.96 10.65
C LYS A 55 -13.81 -8.74 11.04
N ILE A 56 -12.94 -8.10 11.81
CA ILE A 56 -11.86 -8.79 12.49
C ILE A 56 -12.58 -9.60 13.57
N ASP A 57 -12.46 -10.92 13.53
CA ASP A 57 -13.04 -11.78 14.55
C ASP A 57 -12.44 -11.38 15.92
N PRO A 58 -13.27 -10.99 16.92
CA PRO A 58 -12.79 -10.48 18.19
C PRO A 58 -12.00 -11.51 19.01
N SER A 59 -11.94 -12.78 18.57
CA SER A 59 -11.08 -13.80 19.19
C SER A 59 -9.58 -13.60 18.90
N THR A 60 -9.19 -12.75 17.94
CA THR A 60 -7.79 -12.58 17.52
C THR A 60 -7.09 -11.36 18.17
N ARG A 61 -7.81 -10.55 18.97
CA ARG A 61 -7.34 -9.25 19.47
C ARG A 61 -6.24 -9.33 20.54
N ASP A 62 -6.04 -10.50 21.14
CA ASP A 62 -5.03 -10.76 22.17
C ASP A 62 -3.87 -11.64 21.65
N GLU A 63 -3.92 -12.11 20.39
CA GLU A 63 -2.79 -12.78 19.79
C GLU A 63 -1.77 -11.74 19.33
N VAL A 64 -0.66 -11.63 20.08
CA VAL A 64 0.57 -11.02 19.57
C VAL A 64 0.93 -11.77 18.29
N ILE A 65 0.69 -11.13 17.14
CA ILE A 65 1.19 -11.61 15.84
C ILE A 65 2.71 -11.53 15.94
N THR A 66 3.32 -12.60 16.43
CA THR A 66 4.76 -12.76 16.38
C THR A 66 5.06 -13.02 14.91
N VAL A 67 5.53 -11.98 14.20
CA VAL A 67 6.03 -12.14 12.84
C VAL A 67 7.33 -12.95 12.94
N GLU A 68 7.20 -14.28 13.02
CA GLU A 68 8.35 -15.15 12.83
C GLU A 68 8.80 -14.97 11.39
N SER A 69 10.03 -14.48 11.21
CA SER A 69 10.67 -14.50 9.90
C SER A 69 10.62 -15.94 9.36
N PRO A 70 10.34 -16.16 8.06
CA PRO A 70 10.35 -17.49 7.48
C PRO A 70 11.70 -18.13 7.82
N LYS A 71 11.69 -19.14 8.69
CA LYS A 71 12.88 -19.96 8.94
C LYS A 71 13.21 -20.59 7.58
N PRO A 72 14.38 -20.31 6.98
CA PRO A 72 14.70 -20.83 5.67
C PRO A 72 14.60 -22.35 5.73
N ALA A 73 13.74 -22.93 4.87
CA ALA A 73 13.62 -24.36 4.72
C ALA A 73 14.97 -24.89 4.23
N LEU A 74 15.69 -25.56 5.14
CA LEU A 74 17.09 -25.98 5.02
C LEU A 74 18.08 -24.80 4.89
N ALA A 75 18.82 -24.56 5.95
CA ALA A 75 20.07 -23.80 5.86
C ALA A 75 21.05 -24.60 4.99
N LEU A 76 21.09 -24.30 3.69
CA LEU A 76 22.19 -24.78 2.85
C LEU A 76 23.50 -24.24 3.45
N PRO A 77 24.56 -25.07 3.55
CA PRO A 77 25.84 -24.59 4.02
C PRO A 77 26.33 -23.48 3.09
N ARG A 78 26.81 -22.38 3.69
CA ARG A 78 27.38 -21.26 2.96
C ARG A 78 28.49 -21.79 2.03
N PRO A 79 28.46 -21.49 0.72
CA PRO A 79 29.53 -21.87 -0.19
C PRO A 79 30.87 -21.28 0.26
N ASP A 80 31.97 -21.99 -0.04
CA ASP A 80 33.33 -21.48 0.19
C ASP A 80 33.57 -20.19 -0.60
N PHE A 81 34.44 -19.31 -0.08
CA PHE A 81 34.80 -18.06 -0.74
C PHE A 81 35.39 -18.27 -2.14
N ASN A 82 36.10 -19.38 -2.37
CA ASN A 82 36.72 -19.71 -3.65
C ASN A 82 35.81 -20.54 -4.57
N SER A 83 34.52 -20.68 -4.23
CA SER A 83 33.57 -21.42 -5.06
C SER A 83 33.38 -20.74 -6.43
N PRO A 84 33.33 -21.50 -7.53
CA PRO A 84 33.21 -20.94 -8.87
C PRO A 84 31.85 -20.25 -9.05
N LEU A 85 31.87 -19.01 -9.54
CA LEU A 85 30.68 -18.23 -9.82
C LEU A 85 29.89 -18.84 -10.99
N ARG A 86 28.57 -18.99 -10.83
CA ARG A 86 27.64 -19.42 -11.88
C ARG A 86 26.63 -18.32 -12.16
N ARG A 87 26.26 -18.13 -13.43
CA ARG A 87 25.13 -17.27 -13.79
C ARG A 87 23.83 -17.94 -13.36
N LEU A 88 23.09 -17.28 -12.47
CA LEU A 88 21.76 -17.72 -12.07
C LEU A 88 20.75 -17.45 -13.19
N PRO A 89 19.74 -18.32 -13.35
CA PRO A 89 18.65 -18.05 -14.27
C PRO A 89 17.90 -16.80 -13.80
N ILE A 90 17.72 -15.83 -14.70
CA ILE A 90 16.95 -14.63 -14.41
C ILE A 90 15.47 -15.00 -14.55
N THR A 91 14.75 -14.97 -13.42
CA THR A 91 13.30 -15.10 -13.42
C THR A 91 12.68 -13.72 -13.25
N VAL A 92 12.10 -13.18 -14.33
CA VAL A 92 11.36 -11.91 -14.29
C VAL A 92 9.94 -12.16 -13.80
N SER A 93 9.56 -11.57 -12.67
CA SER A 93 8.19 -11.63 -12.15
C SER A 93 7.22 -10.90 -13.09
N GLN A 94 5.94 -11.29 -13.11
CA GLN A 94 4.94 -10.65 -13.96
C GLN A 94 4.81 -9.14 -13.71
N SER A 95 5.02 -8.70 -12.46
CA SER A 95 5.02 -7.28 -12.07
C SER A 95 6.10 -6.45 -12.79
N LEU A 96 7.20 -7.07 -13.24
CA LEU A 96 8.31 -6.41 -13.92
C LEU A 96 8.25 -6.57 -15.46
N LYS A 97 7.28 -7.33 -15.99
CA LYS A 97 7.15 -7.58 -17.45
C LYS A 97 6.47 -6.44 -18.23
N GLN A 98 6.21 -5.29 -17.60
CA GLN A 98 5.56 -4.15 -18.24
C GLN A 98 6.25 -2.84 -17.86
N VAL A 99 7.25 -2.48 -18.66
CA VAL A 99 7.61 -1.09 -18.99
C VAL A 99 7.84 -1.06 -20.50
#